data_AF-A0A831SM77-F1
#
_entry.id   AF-A0A831SM77-F1
#
_cell.length_a   1.000
_cell.length_b   1.000
_cell.length_c   1.000
_cell.angle_alpha   90.00
_cell.angle_beta   90.00
_cell.angle_gamma   90.00
#
_symmetry.space_group_name_H-M   'P 1'
#
loop_
_entity.id
_entity.type
_entity.pdbx_description
1 polymer ?
#
loop_
_entity_poly.entity_id
_entity_poly.type
_entity_poly.pdbx_seq_one_letter_code
_entity_poly.pdbx_strand_id
1 'polypeptide(L)'
;IDIMIKVRAAHKKGMKYAGVDVENGDVADMFKNNVIEPLRVSTQEVKAAAEAATMILRIDDVIAAKGTEAGKGAGAGTPPGAGGEGFEY
;
A
#
# COMPACT_ATOMS: atom_id res chain seq x y z
N ILE A 1 -19.43 14.19 -11.06
CA ILE A 1 -20.55 13.50 -10.37
C ILE A 1 -21.56 12.97 -11.38
N ASP A 2 -21.93 13.77 -12.38
CA ASP A 2 -22.92 13.43 -13.40
C ASP A 2 -22.62 12.14 -14.18
N ILE A 3 -21.34 11.89 -14.52
CA ILE A 3 -20.93 10.68 -15.23
C ILE A 3 -21.26 9.40 -14.46
N MET A 4 -21.13 9.41 -13.13
CA MET A 4 -21.45 8.24 -12.29
C MET A 4 -22.96 7.97 -12.26
N ILE A 5 -23.78 9.03 -12.30
CA ILE A 5 -25.24 8.91 -12.39
C ILE A 5 -25.61 8.30 -13.74
N LYS A 6 -25.00 8.77 -14.83
CA LYS A 6 -25.21 8.22 -16.18
C LYS A 6 -24.84 6.73 -16.26
N VAL A 7 -23.67 6.32 -15.74
CA VAL A 7 -23.24 4.90 -15.74
C VAL A 7 -24.25 4.05 -14.95
N ARG A 8 -24.67 4.50 -13.77
CA ARG A 8 -25.68 3.78 -12.97
C ARG A 8 -27.02 3.68 -13.69
N ALA A 9 -27.46 4.74 -14.36
CA ALA A 9 -28.69 4.73 -15.15
C ALA A 9 -28.59 3.78 -16.35
N ALA A 10 -27.44 3.73 -17.02
CA ALA A 10 -27.15 2.79 -18.09
C ALA A 10 -27.19 1.32 -17.63
N HIS A 11 -26.56 1.03 -16.49
CA HIS A 11 -26.61 -0.32 -15.88
C HIS A 11 -28.04 -0.72 -15.51
N LYS A 12 -28.84 0.20 -14.93
CA LYS A 12 -30.27 -0.04 -14.63
C LYS A 12 -31.11 -0.35 -15.87
N LYS A 13 -30.71 0.15 -17.05
CA LYS A 13 -31.36 -0.14 -18.34
C LYS A 13 -30.87 -1.44 -18.98
N GLY A 14 -30.01 -2.21 -18.31
CA GLY A 14 -29.52 -3.51 -18.79
C GLY A 14 -28.20 -3.46 -19.57
N MET A 15 -27.56 -2.28 -19.70
CA MET A 15 -26.25 -2.18 -20.35
C MET A 15 -25.15 -2.67 -19.41
N LYS A 16 -24.90 -3.99 -19.41
CA LYS A 16 -23.95 -4.66 -18.51
C LYS A 16 -22.51 -4.11 -18.57
N TYR A 17 -22.06 -3.75 -19.78
CA TYR A 17 -20.68 -3.31 -20.03
C TYR A 17 -20.55 -1.78 -20.14
N ALA A 18 -21.53 -1.02 -19.63
CA ALA A 18 -21.43 0.42 -19.64
C ALA A 18 -20.28 0.86 -18.72
N GLY A 19 -19.38 1.67 -19.25
CA GLY A 19 -18.27 2.26 -18.51
C GLY A 19 -18.05 3.71 -18.91
N VAL A 20 -17.00 4.31 -18.37
CA VAL A 20 -16.63 5.69 -18.69
C VAL A 20 -15.65 5.67 -19.86
N ASP A 21 -16.05 6.26 -20.97
CA ASP A 21 -15.14 6.57 -22.06
C ASP A 21 -14.38 7.85 -21.70
N VAL A 22 -13.08 7.71 -21.45
CA VAL A 22 -12.21 8.83 -21.05
C VAL A 22 -11.82 9.72 -22.22
N GLU A 23 -11.92 9.25 -23.46
CA GLU A 23 -11.62 10.04 -24.66
C GLU A 23 -12.78 10.98 -24.98
N ASN A 24 -14.01 10.47 -24.91
CA ASN A 24 -15.23 11.23 -25.21
C ASN A 24 -15.88 11.87 -23.97
N GLY A 25 -15.48 11.45 -22.77
CA GLY A 25 -16.03 11.96 -21.52
C GLY A 25 -17.48 11.56 -21.23
N ASP A 26 -18.00 10.53 -21.89
CA ASP A 26 -19.38 10.04 -21.70
C ASP A 26 -19.44 8.52 -21.46
N VAL A 27 -20.64 7.99 -21.28
CA VAL A 27 -20.86 6.56 -21.06
C VAL A 27 -20.88 5.81 -22.40
N ALA A 28 -20.06 4.78 -22.52
CA ALA A 28 -20.04 3.89 -23.68
C ALA A 28 -19.99 2.41 -23.27
N ASP A 29 -20.22 1.53 -24.24
CA ASP A 29 -20.07 0.08 -24.07
C ASP A 29 -18.59 -0.29 -24.19
N MET A 30 -17.96 -0.58 -23.06
CA MET A 30 -16.52 -0.83 -22.99
C MET A 30 -16.12 -2.11 -23.73
N PHE A 31 -17.02 -3.09 -23.81
CA PHE A 31 -16.76 -4.32 -24.54
C PHE A 31 -16.68 -4.07 -26.04
N LYS A 32 -17.58 -3.24 -26.58
CA LYS A 32 -17.53 -2.83 -28.00
C LYS A 32 -16.31 -1.99 -28.33
N ASN A 33 -15.82 -1.21 -27.36
CA ASN A 33 -14.60 -0.42 -27.50
C ASN A 33 -13.31 -1.23 -27.28
N ASN A 34 -13.40 -2.56 -27.12
CA ASN A 34 -12.27 -3.46 -26.81
C ASN A 34 -11.48 -3.06 -25.55
N VAL A 35 -12.13 -2.35 -24.62
CA VAL A 35 -11.58 -2.02 -23.32
C VAL A 35 -11.94 -3.16 -22.38
N ILE A 36 -11.02 -4.11 -22.24
CA ILE A 36 -11.18 -5.33 -21.44
C ILE A 36 -10.00 -5.52 -20.51
N GLU A 37 -10.23 -6.22 -19.41
CA GLU A 37 -9.19 -6.64 -18.48
C GLU A 37 -9.35 -8.12 -18.11
N PRO A 38 -8.26 -8.81 -17.72
CA PRO A 38 -8.35 -10.18 -17.26
C PRO A 38 -9.11 -10.28 -15.94
N LEU A 39 -10.01 -11.25 -15.82
CA LEU A 39 -10.78 -11.53 -14.59
C LEU A 39 -9.90 -11.62 -13.32
N ARG A 40 -8.69 -12.14 -13.47
CA ARG A 40 -7.73 -12.30 -12.38
C ARG A 40 -7.38 -10.96 -11.74
N VAL A 41 -7.28 -9.88 -12.53
CA VAL A 41 -6.87 -8.55 -12.06
C VAL A 41 -7.94 -8.00 -11.12
N SER A 42 -9.18 -7.80 -11.59
CA SER A 42 -10.26 -7.23 -10.76
C SER A 42 -10.58 -8.10 -9.53
N THR A 43 -10.47 -9.43 -9.65
CA THR A 43 -10.67 -10.32 -8.49
C THR A 43 -9.58 -10.16 -7.43
N GLN A 44 -8.32 -10.03 -7.85
CA GLN A 44 -7.19 -9.86 -6.93
C GLN A 44 -7.20 -8.47 -6.28
N GLU A 45 -7.54 -7.43 -7.02
CA GLU A 45 -7.65 -6.06 -6.51
C GLU A 45 -8.65 -5.95 -5.36
N VAL A 46 -9.86 -6.48 -5.53
CA VAL A 46 -10.89 -6.44 -4.49
C VAL A 46 -10.44 -7.19 -3.23
N LYS A 47 -9.81 -8.36 -3.39
CA LYS A 47 -9.30 -9.16 -2.26
C LYS A 47 -8.18 -8.44 -1.53
N ALA A 48 -7.18 -7.93 -2.26
CA ALA A 48 -6.03 -7.25 -1.69
C ALA A 48 -6.46 -5.95 -0.96
N ALA A 49 -7.37 -5.17 -1.55
CA ALA A 49 -7.91 -3.97 -0.93
C ALA A 49 -8.66 -4.29 0.37
N ALA A 50 -9.48 -5.35 0.37
CA ALA A 50 -10.21 -5.78 1.56
C ALA A 50 -9.27 -6.28 2.68
N GLU A 51 -8.23 -7.04 2.33
CA GLU A 51 -7.21 -7.50 3.28
C GLU A 51 -6.44 -6.32 3.89
N ALA A 52 -5.99 -5.38 3.05
CA ALA A 52 -5.29 -4.18 3.51
C ALA A 52 -6.16 -3.30 4.42
N ALA A 53 -7.42 -3.06 4.02
CA ALA A 53 -8.37 -2.31 4.86
C ALA A 53 -8.62 -3.04 6.20
N THR A 54 -8.76 -4.36 6.17
CA THR A 54 -8.93 -5.17 7.39
C THR A 54 -7.71 -5.11 8.30
N MET A 55 -6.50 -5.13 7.75
CA MET A 55 -5.27 -4.98 8.53
C MET A 55 -5.26 -3.64 9.27
N ILE A 56 -5.62 -2.55 8.60
CA ILE A 56 -5.68 -1.21 9.22
C ILE A 56 -6.76 -1.16 10.30
N LEU A 57 -7.96 -1.67 10.01
CA LEU A 57 -9.09 -1.66 10.96
C LEU A 57 -8.87 -2.51 12.22
N ARG A 58 -7.95 -3.48 12.18
CA ARG A 58 -7.59 -4.33 13.33
C ARG A 58 -6.52 -3.72 14.23
N ILE A 59 -5.91 -2.61 13.84
CA ILE A 59 -4.91 -1.94 14.68
C ILE A 59 -5.65 -1.11 15.71
N ASP A 60 -5.57 -1.55 16.97
CA ASP A 60 -6.17 -0.83 18.09
C ASP A 60 -5.29 0.36 18.52
N ASP A 61 -3.97 0.15 18.60
CA ASP A 61 -2.99 1.17 18.98
C ASP A 61 -1.74 1.12 18.10
N VAL A 62 -1.23 2.30 17.73
CA VAL A 62 0.07 2.46 17.04
C VAL A 62 1.09 2.98 18.04
N ILE A 63 2.02 2.13 18.46
CA ILE A 63 3.17 2.55 19.26
C ILE A 63 4.34 2.86 18.32
N ALA A 64 4.57 4.13 18.05
CA ALA A 64 5.74 4.58 17.30
C ALA A 64 6.97 4.57 18.22
N ALA A 65 7.86 3.59 18.04
CA ALA A 65 9.19 3.67 18.64
C ALA A 65 9.95 4.82 17.98
N LYS A 66 10.26 5.89 18.73
CA LYS A 66 11.36 6.79 18.34
C LYS A 66 12.59 5.89 18.24
N GLY A 67 13.27 5.93 17.09
CA GLY A 67 14.49 5.16 16.88
C GLY A 67 15.35 5.28 18.13
N THR A 68 15.67 4.14 18.75
CA THR A 68 16.77 4.12 19.68
C THR A 68 17.93 4.68 18.88
N GLU A 69 18.42 5.86 19.27
CA GLU A 69 19.77 6.28 18.92
C GLU A 69 20.62 5.04 19.18
N ALA A 70 21.03 4.38 18.11
CA ALA A 70 21.99 3.31 18.19
C ALA A 70 23.15 3.95 18.94
N GLY A 71 23.40 3.48 20.17
CA GLY A 71 24.54 3.89 20.95
C GLY A 71 25.72 3.92 20.00
N LYS A 72 26.24 5.13 19.77
CA LYS A 72 27.27 5.38 18.76
C LYS A 72 28.39 4.37 18.95
N GLY A 73 28.64 3.60 17.89
CA GLY A 73 29.94 3.04 17.59
C GLY A 73 30.35 1.83 18.40
N ALA A 74 30.09 0.65 17.84
CA ALA A 74 31.15 -0.34 17.79
C ALA A 74 32.30 0.24 16.94
N GLY A 75 33.47 0.44 17.55
CA GLY A 75 34.75 0.63 16.87
C GLY A 75 35.34 2.04 16.92
N ALA A 76 36.32 2.26 17.82
CA ALA A 76 37.67 2.76 17.51
C ALA A 76 38.35 3.39 18.75
N GLY A 77 39.44 2.77 19.20
CA GLY A 77 40.64 3.44 19.73
C GLY A 77 40.55 4.20 21.06
N THR A 78 41.08 3.61 22.13
CA THR A 78 42.21 4.14 22.95
C THR A 78 42.42 3.19 24.13
N PRO A 79 43.57 2.51 24.27
CA PRO A 79 43.91 1.82 25.51
C PRO A 79 44.50 2.83 26.51
N PRO A 80 43.95 2.97 27.74
CA PRO A 80 44.62 3.73 28.78
C PRO A 80 45.69 2.83 29.41
N GLY A 81 46.92 2.95 28.92
CA GLY A 81 48.10 2.51 29.65
C GLY A 81 48.49 3.56 30.68
N ALA A 82 48.37 3.20 31.96
CA ALA A 82 49.11 3.69 33.13
C ALA A 82 48.42 3.09 34.36
N GLY A 83 49.02 2.28 35.23
CA GLY A 83 50.35 1.76 35.45
C GLY A 83 50.28 1.00 36.79
N GLY A 84 51.14 0.03 37.05
CA GLY A 84 51.18 -0.64 38.36
C GLY A 84 51.66 -2.08 38.29
N GLU A 85 52.92 -2.24 38.63
CA GLU A 85 53.79 -3.40 38.52
C GLU A 85 53.46 -4.50 39.55
N GLY A 86 53.74 -5.76 39.21
CA GLY A 86 53.69 -6.87 40.17
C GLY A 86 53.72 -8.25 39.52
N PHE A 87 54.88 -8.65 39.00
CA PHE A 87 55.23 -10.07 38.87
C PHE A 87 55.61 -10.60 40.26
N GLU A 88 55.07 -11.74 40.68
CA GLU A 88 55.88 -12.91 41.12
C GLU A 88 54.99 -14.10 41.56
N TYR A 89 55.36 -15.26 41.00
CA TYR A 89 54.98 -16.67 41.29
C TYR A 89 53.51 -17.09 41.37
#